data_AF-A0A7W8GAA4-F1
#
_entry.id   AF-A0A7W8GAA4-F1
#
_cell.length_a   1.000
_cell.length_b   1.000
_cell.length_c   1.000
_cell.angle_alpha   90.00
_cell.angle_beta   90.00
_cell.angle_gamma   90.00
#
_symmetry.space_group_name_H-M   'P 1'
#
loop_
_entity.id
_entity.type
_entity.pdbx_description
1 polymer ?
#
loop_
_entity_poly.entity_id
_entity_poly.type
_entity_poly.pdbx_seq_one_letter_code
_entity_poly.pdbx_strand_id
1 'polypeptide(L)'
;MITIEELKKNGADLETGLSRCLGKEDLYLKLVKMGLGDAKFEELGDALSANDLQKAFELCHALKGVIGNLALTPLFEALSSLTEKLRNKEEADYPAMYSEILEIRSKLSGS
;
A
#
# COMPACT_ATOMS: atom_id res chain seq x y z
N MET A 1 3.25 -1.48 -18.76
CA MET A 1 1.82 -1.13 -18.52
C MET A 1 1.30 -2.22 -17.59
N ILE A 2 0.83 -1.89 -16.40
CA ILE A 2 0.38 -2.92 -15.48
C ILE A 2 -0.95 -3.53 -15.94
N THR A 3 -1.05 -4.85 -15.86
CA THR A 3 -2.27 -5.62 -16.13
C THR A 3 -2.84 -6.19 -14.83
N ILE A 4 -4.13 -6.50 -14.84
CA ILE A 4 -4.81 -7.24 -13.77
C ILE A 4 -4.14 -8.59 -13.50
N GLU A 5 -3.66 -9.29 -14.53
CA GLU A 5 -2.94 -10.56 -14.35
C GLU A 5 -1.65 -10.38 -13.55
N GLU A 6 -0.90 -9.31 -13.80
CA GLU A 6 0.30 -8.99 -13.02
C GLU A 6 -0.07 -8.64 -11.57
N LEU A 7 -1.16 -7.91 -11.34
CA LEU A 7 -1.65 -7.65 -9.97
C LEU A 7 -1.97 -8.96 -9.25
N LYS A 8 -2.68 -9.89 -9.90
CA LYS A 8 -3.00 -11.22 -9.34
C LYS A 8 -1.75 -12.02 -9.02
N LYS A 9 -0.79 -12.05 -9.95
CA LYS A 9 0.48 -12.76 -9.80
C LYS A 9 1.31 -12.21 -8.63
N ASN A 10 1.20 -10.92 -8.38
CA ASN A 10 1.84 -10.28 -7.24
C ASN A 10 1.04 -10.42 -5.93
N GLY A 11 -0.10 -11.13 -5.93
CA GLY A 11 -0.88 -11.45 -4.72
C GLY A 11 -2.10 -10.55 -4.48
N ALA A 12 -2.48 -9.68 -5.42
CA ALA A 12 -3.71 -8.90 -5.30
C ALA A 12 -4.96 -9.77 -5.47
N ASP A 13 -5.99 -9.49 -4.67
CA ASP A 13 -7.28 -10.14 -4.77
C ASP A 13 -8.14 -9.45 -5.83
N LEU A 14 -8.00 -9.91 -7.07
CA LEU A 14 -8.73 -9.37 -8.21
C LEU A 14 -10.24 -9.52 -8.06
N GLU A 15 -10.71 -10.59 -7.44
CA GLU A 15 -12.14 -10.89 -7.34
C GLU A 15 -12.84 -9.81 -6.50
N THR A 16 -12.29 -9.50 -5.32
CA THR A 16 -12.75 -8.43 -4.45
C THR A 16 -12.54 -7.06 -5.09
N GLY A 17 -11.35 -6.81 -5.67
CA GLY A 17 -11.00 -5.54 -6.30
C GLY A 17 -11.92 -5.18 -7.47
N LEU A 18 -12.18 -6.13 -8.37
CA LEU A 18 -13.07 -5.96 -9.51
C LEU A 18 -14.53 -5.89 -9.08
N SER A 19 -14.96 -6.70 -8.10
CA SER A 19 -16.32 -6.64 -7.56
C SER A 19 -16.67 -5.24 -7.04
N ARG A 20 -15.74 -4.59 -6.34
CA ARG A 20 -15.87 -3.18 -5.88
C ARG A 20 -15.90 -2.17 -7.02
N CYS A 21 -15.32 -2.52 -8.17
CA CYS A 21 -15.32 -1.72 -9.38
C CYS A 21 -16.45 -2.09 -10.35
N LEU A 22 -17.48 -2.83 -9.91
CA LEU A 22 -18.60 -3.29 -10.73
C LEU A 22 -18.15 -4.13 -11.94
N GLY A 23 -17.06 -4.89 -11.78
CA GLY A 23 -16.46 -5.70 -12.84
C GLY A 23 -15.68 -4.89 -13.90
N LYS A 24 -15.47 -3.58 -13.70
CA LYS A 24 -14.76 -2.73 -14.66
C LYS A 24 -13.26 -2.76 -14.43
N GLU A 25 -12.55 -3.48 -15.29
CA GLU A 25 -11.08 -3.63 -15.24
C GLU A 25 -10.36 -2.30 -15.45
N ASP A 26 -10.76 -1.47 -16.41
CA ASP A 26 -10.20 -0.13 -16.63
C ASP A 26 -10.31 0.78 -15.39
N LEU A 27 -11.46 0.73 -14.72
CA LEU A 27 -11.68 1.51 -13.50
C LEU A 27 -10.77 1.01 -12.39
N TYR A 28 -10.68 -0.30 -12.21
CA TYR A 28 -9.81 -0.92 -11.22
C TYR A 28 -8.34 -0.53 -11.43
N LEU A 29 -7.82 -0.70 -12.64
CA LEU A 29 -6.44 -0.34 -12.99
C LEU A 29 -6.16 1.16 -12.77
N LYS A 30 -7.11 2.02 -13.11
CA LYS A 30 -6.99 3.48 -12.87
C LYS A 30 -6.91 3.80 -11.38
N LEU A 31 -7.75 3.17 -10.57
CA LEU A 31 -7.75 3.37 -9.12
C LEU A 31 -6.48 2.80 -8.48
N VAL A 32 -6.01 1.64 -8.92
CA VAL A 32 -4.73 1.05 -8.49
C VAL A 32 -3.58 2.01 -8.80
N LYS A 33 -3.50 2.53 -10.02
CA LYS A 33 -2.48 3.51 -10.40
C LYS A 33 -2.55 4.78 -9.55
N MET A 34 -3.74 5.26 -9.23
CA MET A 34 -3.93 6.42 -8.35
C MET A 34 -3.49 6.13 -6.91
N GLY A 35 -3.85 4.96 -6.37
CA GLY A 35 -3.47 4.55 -5.02
C GLY A 35 -1.96 4.34 -4.88
N LEU A 36 -1.33 3.67 -5.85
CA LEU A 36 0.12 3.47 -5.88
C LEU A 36 0.89 4.75 -6.19
N GLY A 37 0.24 5.76 -6.80
CA GLY A 37 0.80 7.08 -7.06
C GLY A 37 0.58 8.08 -5.94
N ASP A 38 0.06 7.67 -4.78
CA ASP A 38 -0.24 8.58 -3.69
C ASP A 38 1.05 9.10 -3.02
N ALA A 39 1.19 10.42 -2.92
CA ALA A 39 2.36 11.08 -2.31
C ALA A 39 2.55 10.71 -0.83
N LYS A 40 1.51 10.19 -0.16
CA LYS A 40 1.61 9.71 1.24
C LYS A 40 2.67 8.63 1.43
N PHE A 41 3.02 7.87 0.39
CA PHE A 41 4.12 6.93 0.48
C PHE A 41 5.44 7.66 0.75
N GLU A 42 5.72 8.73 0.00
CA GLU A 42 6.93 9.54 0.18
C GLU A 42 6.90 10.24 1.55
N GLU A 43 5.77 10.85 1.92
CA GLU A 43 5.60 11.49 3.22
C GLU A 43 5.77 10.51 4.40
N LEU A 44 5.42 9.24 4.22
CA LEU A 44 5.61 8.19 5.22
C LEU A 44 7.12 7.97 5.45
N GLY A 45 7.91 7.92 4.39
CA GLY A 45 9.36 7.83 4.48
C GLY A 45 9.95 9.02 5.25
N ASP A 46 9.52 10.24 4.91
CA ASP A 46 9.95 11.46 5.62
C ASP A 46 9.58 11.44 7.10
N ALA A 47 8.35 11.04 7.43
CA ALA A 47 7.89 10.94 8.82
C ALA A 47 8.69 9.92 9.62
N LEU A 48 9.00 8.76 9.01
CA LEU A 48 9.84 7.74 9.63
C LEU A 48 11.27 8.23 9.85
N SER A 49 11.87 8.92 8.87
CA SER A 49 13.19 9.54 9.02
C SER A 49 13.23 10.67 10.05
N ALA A 50 12.15 11.42 10.21
CA ALA A 50 11.99 12.43 11.24
C ALA A 50 11.67 11.85 12.63
N ASN A 51 11.55 10.52 12.75
CA ASN A 51 11.13 9.81 13.95
C ASN A 51 9.75 10.26 14.49
N ASP A 52 8.91 10.78 13.59
CA ASP A 52 7.54 11.23 13.87
C ASP A 52 6.57 10.04 13.71
N LEU A 53 6.56 9.18 14.73
CA LEU A 53 5.74 7.97 14.75
C LEU A 53 4.24 8.27 14.65
N GLN A 54 3.80 9.44 15.14
CA GLN A 54 2.41 9.84 15.07
C GLN A 54 2.00 10.15 13.63
N LYS A 55 2.76 11.01 12.95
CA LYS A 55 2.50 11.32 11.54
C LYS A 55 2.65 10.08 10.66
N ALA A 56 3.66 9.26 10.90
CA ALA A 56 3.85 8.00 10.19
C ALA A 56 2.64 7.06 10.36
N PHE A 57 2.09 6.95 11.58
CA PHE A 57 0.90 6.16 11.85
C PHE A 57 -0.31 6.65 11.05
N GLU A 58 -0.56 7.96 11.06
CA GLU A 58 -1.70 8.56 10.33
C GLU A 58 -1.60 8.34 8.82
N LEU A 59 -0.41 8.55 8.24
CA LEU A 59 -0.14 8.31 6.82
C LEU A 59 -0.32 6.84 6.46
N CYS A 60 0.25 5.94 7.26
CA CYS A 60 0.15 4.49 7.05
C CYS A 60 -1.30 4.00 7.17
N HIS A 61 -2.07 4.54 8.13
CA HIS A 61 -3.48 4.23 8.31
C HIS A 61 -4.33 4.67 7.11
N ALA A 62 -4.08 5.88 6.58
CA ALA A 62 -4.75 6.39 5.39
C ALA A 62 -4.43 5.55 4.14
N LEU A 63 -3.14 5.26 3.91
CA LEU A 63 -2.69 4.39 2.82
C LEU A 63 -3.33 3.01 2.92
N LYS A 64 -3.33 2.40 4.11
CA LYS A 64 -3.97 1.10 4.36
C LYS A 64 -5.43 1.09 3.94
N GLY A 65 -6.18 2.17 4.18
CA GLY A 65 -7.57 2.30 3.73
C GLY A 65 -7.70 2.29 2.20
N VAL A 66 -6.87 3.06 1.52
CA VAL A 66 -6.86 3.14 0.05
C VAL A 66 -6.47 1.79 -0.57
N ILE A 67 -5.33 1.23 -0.14
CA ILE A 67 -4.81 -0.04 -0.63
C ILE A 67 -5.75 -1.20 -0.30
N GLY A 68 -6.35 -1.19 0.90
CA GLY A 68 -7.36 -2.15 1.31
C GLY A 68 -8.63 -2.07 0.47
N ASN A 69 -9.05 -0.88 0.02
CA ASN A 69 -10.18 -0.72 -0.90
C ASN A 69 -9.90 -1.35 -2.28
N LEU A 70 -8.63 -1.32 -2.71
CA LEU A 70 -8.17 -1.91 -3.97
C LEU A 70 -7.85 -3.41 -3.89
N ALA A 71 -8.02 -4.00 -2.70
CA ALA A 71 -7.76 -5.41 -2.45
C ALA A 71 -6.32 -5.85 -2.85
N LEU A 72 -5.36 -4.94 -2.66
CA LEU A 72 -3.94 -5.21 -2.87
C LEU A 72 -3.35 -5.88 -1.63
N THR A 73 -3.75 -7.13 -1.38
CA THR A 73 -3.45 -7.92 -0.18
C THR A 73 -2.01 -7.81 0.33
N PRO A 74 -0.95 -8.09 -0.45
CA PRO A 74 0.43 -8.04 0.06
C PRO A 74 0.84 -6.66 0.57
N LEU A 75 0.42 -5.60 -0.12
CA LEU A 75 0.73 -4.22 0.27
C LEU A 75 -0.11 -3.81 1.49
N PHE A 76 -1.37 -4.27 1.55
CA PHE A 76 -2.25 -4.06 2.69
C PHE A 76 -1.71 -4.72 3.96
N GLU A 77 -1.20 -5.96 3.86
CA GLU A 77 -0.60 -6.67 4.99
C GLU A 77 0.65 -5.96 5.50
N ALA A 78 1.58 -5.59 4.61
CA ALA A 78 2.78 -4.84 4.99
C ALA A 78 2.45 -3.49 5.67
N LEU A 79 1.50 -2.73 5.10
CA LEU A 79 1.01 -1.49 5.71
C LEU A 79 0.30 -1.74 7.04
N SER A 80 -0.43 -2.86 7.19
CA SER A 80 -1.08 -3.22 8.45
C SER A 80 -0.05 -3.50 9.54
N SER A 81 0.96 -4.31 9.26
CA SER A 81 2.03 -4.62 10.22
C SER A 81 2.78 -3.36 10.64
N LEU A 82 3.09 -2.46 9.70
CA LEU A 82 3.70 -1.17 10.02
C LEU A 82 2.79 -0.31 10.89
N THR A 83 1.51 -0.20 10.53
CA THR A 83 0.50 0.56 11.29
C THR A 83 0.37 0.06 12.73
N GLU A 84 0.40 -1.25 12.96
CA GLU A 84 0.30 -1.86 14.29
C GLU A 84 1.53 -1.57 15.15
N LYS A 85 2.73 -1.68 14.59
CA LYS A 85 3.97 -1.34 15.31
C LYS A 85 4.02 0.14 15.68
N LEU A 86 3.64 1.01 14.74
CA LEU A 86 3.55 2.45 14.98
C LEU A 86 2.50 2.78 16.05
N ARG A 87 1.34 2.09 16.03
CA ARG A 87 0.27 2.26 17.04
C ARG A 87 0.77 1.92 18.44
N ASN A 88 1.47 0.79 18.56
CA ASN A 88 2.01 0.33 19.85
C ASN A 88 3.32 1.04 20.24
N LYS A 89 3.86 1.89 19.36
CA LYS A 89 5.18 2.52 19.50
C LYS A 89 6.27 1.50 19.80
N GLU A 90 6.17 0.34 19.16
CA GLU A 90 7.16 -0.73 19.32
C GLU A 90 8.50 -0.31 18.72
N GLU A 91 9.58 -0.78 19.32
CA GLU A 91 10.90 -0.62 18.71
C GLU A 91 11.01 -1.64 17.56
N ALA A 92 11.12 -1.13 16.34
CA ALA A 92 11.20 -1.93 15.12
C ALA A 92 12.00 -1.20 14.05
N ASP A 93 12.48 -1.96 13.07
CA ASP A 93 13.20 -1.39 11.93
C ASP A 93 12.20 -0.80 10.92
N TYR A 94 11.64 0.36 11.26
CA TYR A 94 10.69 1.08 10.41
C TYR A 94 11.26 1.37 9.00
N PRO A 95 12.54 1.76 8.82
CA PRO A 95 13.13 1.93 7.50
C PRO A 95 13.15 0.64 6.67
N ALA A 96 13.47 -0.51 7.27
CA ALA A 96 13.42 -1.79 6.57
C ALA A 96 11.98 -2.15 6.15
N MET A 97 11.01 -1.96 7.04
CA MET A 97 9.59 -2.21 6.73
C MET A 97 9.08 -1.28 5.63
N TYR A 98 9.47 -0.01 5.66
CA TYR A 98 9.13 0.95 4.62
C TYR A 98 9.76 0.58 3.27
N SER A 99 11.00 0.09 3.27
CA SER A 99 11.66 -0.39 2.06
C SER A 99 10.93 -1.59 1.46
N GLU A 100 10.45 -2.53 2.28
CA GLU A 100 9.62 -3.65 1.83
C GLU A 100 8.31 -3.17 1.18
N ILE A 101 7.63 -2.20 1.80
CA ILE A 101 6.41 -1.58 1.25
C ILE A 101 6.69 -0.97 -0.12
N LEU A 102 7.80 -0.25 -0.28
CA LEU A 102 8.20 0.34 -1.57
C LEU A 102 8.52 -0.72 -2.62
N GLU A 103 9.13 -1.84 -2.24
CA GLU A 103 9.41 -2.93 -3.16
C GLU A 103 8.11 -3.59 -3.67
N ILE A 104 7.17 -3.86 -2.76
CA ILE A 104 5.84 -4.39 -3.11
C ILE A 104 5.10 -3.39 -4.00
N ARG A 105 5.12 -2.10 -3.66
CA ARG A 105 4.54 -1.02 -4.47
C ARG A 105 5.14 -0.99 -5.87
N SER A 106 6.46 -1.12 -6.01
CA SER A 106 7.14 -1.14 -7.30
C SER A 106 6.68 -2.32 -8.16
N LYS A 107 6.64 -3.53 -7.57
CA LYS A 107 6.12 -4.73 -8.24
C LYS A 107 4.68 -4.55 -8.72
N LEU A 108 3.85 -3.93 -7.89
CA LEU A 108 2.46 -3.59 -8.20
C LEU A 108 2.28 -2.37 -9.11
N SER A 109 3.32 -1.60 -9.43
CA SER A 109 3.22 -0.50 -10.39
C SER A 109 3.58 -0.92 -11.83
N GLY A 110 4.13 -2.12 -11.99
CA GLY A 110 4.68 -2.61 -13.24
C GLY A 110 6.01 -1.90 -13.53
N SER A 111 7.12 -2.54 -13.14
CA SER A 111 8.49 -2.11 -13.48
C SER A 111 8.69 -1.90 -14.98
#